data_AF-A0A9E3A306-F1
#
_entry.id   AF-A0A9E3A306-F1
#
_cell.length_a   1.000
_cell.length_b   1.000
_cell.length_c   1.000
_cell.angle_alpha   90.00
_cell.angle_beta   90.00
_cell.angle_gamma   90.00
#
_symmetry.space_group_name_H-M   'P 1'
#
loop_
_entity.id
_entity.type
_entity.pdbx_description
1 polymer ?
#
loop_
_entity_poly.entity_id
_entity_poly.type
_entity_poly.pdbx_seq_one_letter_code
_entity_poly.pdbx_strand_id
1 'polypeptide(L)'
;LYITGREKDIIIRGGRNISPYELEESVGDLAGIRRGCVAVFGSPDPAGGTERVVVLAETRERDAARHQELKTKINELAIGLIGAPVDDIVLAPPHTVPKTSSGKIRRVAAREYYERGPSAVKPQAVWLQFLRLVAAGVLPQARRAWRVARGMLFAVWAWLLFGVLFLALFLVAALAPGRRTWQFGQLVARWFLRLCAIPVAVRGLENLPRQGPYVVASNHTSYLDGAVLLAILPWEKSAFVAKRELKDSFITRVFLGGLGAQFVERFDVQKSAEHADELAATAREGTTLIVFPEGTMQRATGLMPFRTGAFQTAAQAQIPVVPVALRGVRSVLRDGTWYLRRAPVSVTMSAPVVPEGSDWNAAVRLRDRVRAEILKHCGEPDLALTGP
;
A
#
# COMPACT_ATOMS: atom_id res chain seq x y z
N LEU A 1 -27.92 55.77 -18.66
CA LEU A 1 -26.78 55.26 -19.45
C LEU A 1 -26.79 53.74 -19.32
N TYR A 2 -27.06 52.98 -20.38
CA TYR A 2 -27.08 51.52 -20.30
C TYR A 2 -25.76 50.97 -20.85
N ILE A 3 -25.00 50.27 -20.01
CA ILE A 3 -23.77 49.58 -20.42
C ILE A 3 -24.20 48.26 -21.07
N THR A 4 -24.09 48.16 -22.39
CA THR A 4 -24.49 46.97 -23.17
C THR A 4 -23.35 45.96 -23.39
N GLY A 5 -22.17 46.23 -22.83
CA GLY A 5 -20.99 45.36 -22.89
C GLY A 5 -20.85 44.40 -21.70
N ARG A 6 -20.03 43.35 -21.86
CA ARG A 6 -19.61 42.51 -20.72
C ARG A 6 -18.68 43.32 -19.83
N GLU A 7 -19.00 43.42 -18.53
CA GLU A 7 -18.22 44.13 -17.50
C GLU A 7 -16.72 43.78 -17.49
N LYS A 8 -16.37 42.56 -17.94
CA LYS A 8 -14.98 42.05 -18.00
C LYS A 8 -14.15 42.51 -19.20
N ASP A 9 -14.73 43.27 -20.14
CA ASP A 9 -14.06 43.70 -21.37
C ASP A 9 -13.77 45.22 -21.42
N ILE A 10 -13.84 45.91 -20.27
CA ILE A 10 -13.54 47.35 -20.13
C ILE A 10 -12.02 47.56 -20.08
N ILE A 11 -11.51 48.52 -20.84
CA ILE A 11 -10.09 48.93 -20.82
C ILE A 11 -9.94 50.12 -19.87
N ILE A 12 -8.96 50.06 -18.97
CA ILE A 12 -8.73 51.12 -17.97
C ILE A 12 -7.45 51.90 -18.30
N ARG A 13 -7.61 53.07 -18.94
CA ARG A 13 -6.50 53.95 -19.31
C ARG A 13 -6.62 55.29 -18.59
N GLY A 14 -5.62 55.65 -17.79
CA GLY A 14 -5.59 56.94 -17.08
C GLY A 14 -6.81 57.20 -16.19
N GLY A 15 -7.40 56.17 -15.58
CA GLY A 15 -8.62 56.27 -14.76
C GLY A 15 -9.94 56.39 -15.53
N ARG A 16 -9.91 56.30 -16.87
CA ARG A 16 -11.11 56.27 -17.72
C ARG A 16 -11.41 54.85 -18.18
N ASN A 17 -12.69 54.49 -18.12
CA ASN A 17 -13.21 53.22 -18.63
C ASN A 17 -13.56 53.36 -20.11
N ILE A 18 -12.87 52.61 -20.97
CA ILE A 18 -13.05 52.63 -22.41
C ILE A 18 -13.74 51.33 -22.85
N SER A 19 -14.86 51.47 -23.56
CA SER A 19 -15.54 50.35 -24.20
C SER A 19 -14.90 50.06 -25.55
N PRO A 20 -14.42 48.82 -25.81
CA PRO A 20 -13.74 48.50 -27.06
C PRO A 20 -14.68 48.41 -28.27
N TYR A 21 -15.97 48.15 -28.05
CA TYR A 21 -16.92 47.76 -29.10
C TYR A 21 -17.14 48.84 -30.17
N GLU A 22 -17.36 50.08 -29.75
CA GLU A 22 -17.63 51.19 -30.67
C GLU A 22 -16.41 51.49 -31.54
N LEU A 23 -15.21 51.36 -30.97
CA LEU A 23 -13.96 51.55 -31.69
C LEU A 23 -13.68 50.35 -32.63
N GLU A 24 -13.96 49.12 -32.21
CA GLU A 24 -13.85 47.91 -33.07
C GLU A 24 -14.76 48.00 -34.30
N GLU A 25 -16.01 48.44 -34.11
CA GLU A 25 -16.98 48.62 -35.19
C GLU A 25 -16.54 49.73 -36.16
N SER A 26 -16.23 50.92 -35.62
CA SER A 26 -15.83 52.08 -36.41
C SER A 26 -14.54 51.84 -37.20
N VAL A 27 -13.54 51.19 -36.60
CA VAL A 27 -12.30 50.80 -37.30
C VAL A 27 -12.58 49.71 -38.32
N GLY A 28 -13.51 48.80 -38.04
CA GLY A 28 -13.93 47.73 -38.94
C GLY A 28 -14.62 48.22 -40.22
N ASP A 29 -15.19 49.42 -40.20
CA ASP A 29 -15.86 50.05 -41.34
C ASP A 29 -14.91 50.90 -42.22
N LEU A 30 -13.65 51.08 -41.82
CA LEU A 30 -12.65 51.76 -42.65
C LEU A 30 -12.32 50.96 -43.93
N ALA A 31 -12.32 51.65 -45.07
CA ALA A 31 -11.85 51.08 -46.33
C ALA A 31 -10.39 50.60 -46.19
N GLY A 32 -10.14 49.32 -46.43
CA GLY A 32 -8.82 48.68 -46.27
C GLY A 32 -8.69 47.83 -44.99
N ILE A 33 -9.61 47.95 -44.03
CA ILE A 33 -9.71 47.06 -42.86
C ILE A 33 -10.76 45.97 -43.12
N ARG A 34 -10.52 44.75 -42.64
CA ARG A 34 -11.49 43.66 -42.73
C ARG A 34 -12.57 43.83 -41.66
N ARG A 35 -13.80 44.10 -42.09
CA ARG A 35 -14.96 44.22 -41.20
C ARG A 35 -15.13 43.01 -40.29
N GLY A 36 -15.36 43.27 -39.01
CA GLY A 36 -15.47 42.24 -37.97
C GLY A 36 -14.17 41.49 -37.67
N CYS A 37 -13.00 41.94 -38.14
CA CYS A 37 -11.68 41.40 -37.81
C CYS A 37 -10.81 42.48 -37.12
N VAL A 38 -11.39 43.18 -36.16
CA VAL A 38 -10.70 44.18 -35.33
C VAL A 38 -10.88 43.77 -33.87
N ALA A 39 -9.79 43.77 -33.12
CA ALA A 39 -9.80 43.55 -31.68
C ALA A 39 -9.18 44.77 -30.99
N VAL A 40 -9.92 45.39 -30.09
CA VAL A 40 -9.43 46.46 -29.23
C VAL A 40 -9.34 45.92 -27.80
N PHE A 41 -8.17 46.04 -27.19
CA PHE A 41 -7.92 45.50 -25.86
C PHE A 41 -6.90 46.33 -25.08
N GLY A 42 -7.01 46.26 -23.76
CA GLY A 42 -6.02 46.80 -22.82
C GLY A 42 -4.85 45.85 -22.68
N SER A 43 -3.62 46.36 -22.81
CA SER A 43 -2.40 45.65 -22.43
C SER A 43 -1.72 46.42 -21.29
N PRO A 44 -1.08 45.76 -20.30
CA PRO A 44 -0.38 46.47 -19.23
C PRO A 44 0.71 47.38 -19.82
N ASP A 45 0.76 48.64 -19.36
CA ASP A 45 1.90 49.52 -19.60
C ASP A 45 2.96 49.27 -18.51
N PRO A 46 4.20 48.88 -18.85
CA PRO A 46 5.26 48.66 -17.87
C PRO A 46 5.70 49.92 -17.12
N ALA A 47 5.43 51.12 -17.66
CA ALA A 47 5.91 52.40 -17.12
C ALA A 47 4.87 53.14 -16.27
N GLY A 48 3.59 53.08 -16.65
CA GLY A 48 2.47 53.63 -15.89
C GLY A 48 1.53 52.51 -15.47
N GLY A 49 1.11 52.46 -14.20
CA GLY A 49 0.22 51.42 -13.67
C GLY A 49 -1.22 51.37 -14.25
N THR A 50 -1.40 51.77 -15.51
CA THR A 50 -2.65 51.75 -16.28
C THR A 50 -2.49 50.90 -17.55
N GLU A 51 -3.60 50.58 -18.22
CA GLU A 51 -3.53 49.86 -19.49
C GLU A 51 -3.30 50.81 -20.67
N ARG A 52 -2.50 50.36 -21.64
CA ARG A 52 -2.44 50.93 -22.99
C ARG A 52 -3.57 50.37 -23.86
N VAL A 53 -4.18 51.22 -24.67
CA VAL A 53 -5.21 50.84 -25.65
C VAL A 53 -4.52 50.40 -26.93
N VAL A 54 -4.69 49.12 -27.28
CA VAL A 54 -4.09 48.52 -28.48
C VAL A 54 -5.19 48.15 -29.47
N VAL A 55 -4.99 48.50 -30.73
CA VAL A 55 -5.86 48.11 -31.85
C VAL A 55 -5.14 47.06 -32.71
N LEU A 56 -5.64 45.83 -32.73
CA LEU A 56 -5.21 44.79 -33.66
C LEU A 56 -6.26 44.65 -34.77
N ALA A 57 -5.92 45.09 -35.98
CA ALA A 57 -6.83 45.09 -37.12
C ALA A 57 -6.25 44.29 -38.30
N GLU A 58 -7.08 43.44 -38.92
CA GLU A 58 -6.67 42.73 -40.13
C GLU A 58 -6.83 43.60 -41.37
N THR A 59 -5.79 43.66 -42.20
CA THR A 59 -5.82 44.32 -43.51
C THR A 59 -5.24 43.43 -44.60
N ARG A 60 -5.68 43.63 -45.85
CA ARG A 60 -5.04 43.04 -47.04
C ARG A 60 -4.01 43.96 -47.69
N GLU A 61 -3.99 45.23 -47.29
CA GLU A 61 -3.05 46.22 -47.81
C GLU A 61 -1.62 45.81 -47.42
N ARG A 62 -0.67 46.01 -48.34
CA ARG A 62 0.76 45.69 -48.13
C ARG A 62 1.67 46.90 -48.32
N ASP A 63 1.10 47.99 -48.84
CA ASP A 63 1.84 49.24 -49.07
C ASP A 63 2.00 50.01 -47.76
N ALA A 64 3.23 50.42 -47.47
CA ALA A 64 3.59 51.18 -46.28
C ALA A 64 2.89 52.55 -46.24
N ALA A 65 2.69 53.20 -47.40
CA ALA A 65 1.98 54.49 -47.46
C ALA A 65 0.52 54.34 -47.04
N ARG A 66 -0.16 53.29 -47.54
CA ARG A 66 -1.54 52.96 -47.15
C ARG A 66 -1.65 52.51 -45.70
N HIS A 67 -0.67 51.78 -45.16
CA HIS A 67 -0.64 51.43 -43.74
C HIS A 67 -0.56 52.68 -42.86
N GLN A 68 0.26 53.66 -43.24
CA GLN A 68 0.37 54.91 -42.50
C GLN A 68 -0.92 55.74 -42.56
N GLU A 69 -1.57 55.76 -43.73
CA GLU A 69 -2.89 56.39 -43.87
C GLU A 69 -3.95 55.71 -42.97
N LEU A 70 -4.00 54.38 -42.95
CA LEU A 70 -4.90 53.62 -42.09
C LEU A 70 -4.64 53.89 -40.61
N LYS A 71 -3.37 53.92 -40.18
CA LYS A 71 -3.01 54.25 -38.79
C LYS A 71 -3.48 55.66 -38.39
N THR A 72 -3.36 56.61 -39.31
CA THR A 72 -3.81 58.00 -39.09
C THR A 72 -5.32 58.05 -38.91
N LYS A 73 -6.09 57.41 -39.82
CA LYS A 73 -7.55 57.33 -39.73
C LYS A 73 -8.04 56.63 -38.45
N ILE A 74 -7.36 55.55 -38.05
CA ILE A 74 -7.68 54.84 -36.79
C ILE A 74 -7.47 55.76 -35.58
N ASN A 75 -6.40 56.56 -35.55
CA ASN A 75 -6.18 57.52 -34.49
C ASN A 75 -7.19 58.66 -34.49
N GLU A 76 -7.59 59.18 -35.64
CA GLU A 76 -8.64 60.19 -35.76
C GLU A 76 -9.98 59.67 -35.20
N LEU A 77 -10.37 58.44 -35.57
CA LEU A 77 -11.55 57.78 -35.02
C LEU A 77 -11.44 57.58 -33.49
N ALA A 78 -10.27 57.17 -33.01
CA ALA A 78 -10.03 57.00 -31.57
C ALA A 78 -10.15 58.32 -30.82
N ILE A 79 -9.58 59.41 -31.32
CA ILE A 79 -9.71 60.74 -30.71
C ILE A 79 -11.20 61.15 -30.63
N GLY A 80 -11.97 60.90 -31.69
CA GLY A 80 -13.40 61.19 -31.71
C GLY A 80 -14.24 60.35 -30.73
N LEU A 81 -13.94 59.06 -30.60
CA LEU A 81 -14.76 58.11 -29.83
C LEU A 81 -14.32 57.98 -28.36
N ILE A 82 -13.00 57.85 -28.13
CA ILE A 82 -12.44 57.58 -26.80
C ILE A 82 -11.73 58.81 -26.21
N GLY A 83 -11.64 59.92 -26.96
CA GLY A 83 -11.09 61.19 -26.51
C GLY A 83 -9.55 61.24 -26.46
N ALA A 84 -8.88 60.27 -27.06
CA ALA A 84 -7.42 60.20 -27.17
C ALA A 84 -7.01 59.28 -28.33
N PRO A 85 -5.80 59.43 -28.91
CA PRO A 85 -5.27 58.44 -29.83
C PRO A 85 -5.03 57.10 -29.10
N VAL A 86 -4.99 56.01 -29.88
CA VAL A 86 -4.61 54.71 -29.32
C VAL A 86 -3.10 54.62 -29.16
N ASP A 87 -2.65 53.83 -28.19
CA ASP A 87 -1.23 53.75 -27.84
C ASP A 87 -0.44 52.89 -28.83
N ASP A 88 -1.08 51.88 -29.42
CA ASP A 88 -0.48 51.04 -30.47
C ASP A 88 -1.50 50.54 -31.49
N ILE A 89 -1.09 50.46 -32.75
CA ILE A 89 -1.89 49.98 -33.89
C ILE A 89 -1.11 48.91 -34.62
N VAL A 90 -1.59 47.67 -34.50
CA VAL A 90 -1.04 46.50 -35.17
C VAL A 90 -1.92 46.17 -36.36
N LEU A 91 -1.43 46.50 -37.57
CA LEU A 91 -2.02 46.06 -38.82
C LEU A 91 -1.47 44.68 -39.16
N ALA A 92 -2.33 43.67 -39.10
CA ALA A 92 -1.96 42.26 -39.25
C ALA A 92 -2.55 41.64 -40.53
N PRO A 93 -1.93 40.56 -41.06
CA PRO A 93 -2.48 39.85 -42.20
C PRO A 93 -3.82 39.17 -41.86
N PRO A 94 -4.63 38.82 -42.87
CA PRO A 94 -5.86 38.04 -42.69
C PRO A 94 -5.67 36.79 -41.82
N HIS A 95 -6.65 36.46 -40.98
CA HIS A 95 -6.66 35.30 -40.05
C HIS A 95 -5.76 35.43 -38.81
N THR A 96 -5.44 36.65 -38.41
CA THR A 96 -4.65 36.94 -37.21
C THR A 96 -5.53 37.16 -35.97
N VAL A 97 -6.68 37.81 -36.11
CA VAL A 97 -7.56 38.16 -34.99
C VAL A 97 -8.36 36.93 -34.53
N PRO A 98 -8.13 36.39 -33.31
CA PRO A 98 -8.76 35.15 -32.87
C PRO A 98 -10.28 35.31 -32.65
N LYS A 99 -11.06 34.34 -33.13
CA LYS A 99 -12.53 34.33 -33.02
C LYS A 99 -13.06 33.05 -32.40
N THR A 100 -14.26 33.10 -31.84
CA THR A 100 -15.04 31.90 -31.47
C THR A 100 -15.63 31.23 -32.72
N SER A 101 -16.13 30.01 -32.59
CA SER A 101 -16.87 29.32 -33.67
C SER A 101 -18.11 30.10 -34.14
N SER A 102 -18.67 30.95 -33.27
CA SER A 102 -19.77 31.87 -33.57
C SER A 102 -19.33 33.23 -34.16
N GLY A 103 -18.03 33.41 -34.44
CA GLY A 103 -17.49 34.61 -35.08
C GLY A 103 -17.21 35.79 -34.15
N LYS A 104 -17.43 35.67 -32.84
CA LYS A 104 -17.15 36.73 -31.86
C LYS A 104 -15.65 36.86 -31.61
N ILE A 105 -15.16 38.09 -31.47
CA ILE A 105 -13.75 38.39 -31.19
C ILE A 105 -13.36 37.83 -29.82
N ARG A 106 -12.24 37.10 -29.75
CA ARG A 106 -11.63 36.61 -28.49
C ARG A 106 -10.53 37.59 -28.06
N ARG A 107 -10.93 38.72 -27.45
CA ARG A 107 -10.02 39.82 -27.07
C ARG A 107 -8.84 39.38 -26.20
N VAL A 108 -9.07 38.50 -25.22
CA VAL A 108 -8.00 37.95 -24.38
C VAL A 108 -6.95 37.22 -25.20
N ALA A 109 -7.38 36.42 -26.20
CA ALA A 109 -6.45 35.72 -27.08
C ALA A 109 -5.74 36.67 -28.06
N ALA A 110 -6.42 37.75 -28.50
CA ALA A 110 -5.80 38.82 -29.29
C ALA A 110 -4.71 39.57 -28.48
N ARG A 111 -4.96 39.82 -27.19
CA ARG A 111 -3.96 40.37 -26.27
C ARG A 111 -2.79 39.43 -26.08
N GLU A 112 -3.03 38.14 -25.84
CA GLU A 112 -1.96 37.14 -25.73
C GLU A 112 -1.14 37.01 -27.01
N TYR A 113 -1.78 37.11 -28.19
CA TYR A 113 -1.10 37.17 -29.48
C TYR A 113 -0.16 38.38 -29.56
N TYR A 114 -0.64 39.55 -29.16
CA TYR A 114 0.13 40.78 -29.19
C TYR A 114 1.30 40.77 -28.21
N GLU A 115 1.09 40.29 -26.97
CA GLU A 115 2.10 40.31 -25.92
C GLU A 115 3.15 39.20 -26.07
N ARG A 116 2.76 38.02 -26.56
CA ARG A 116 3.60 36.80 -26.55
C ARG A 116 3.84 36.21 -27.95
N GLY A 117 3.29 36.83 -28.98
CA GLY A 117 3.42 36.41 -30.37
C GLY A 117 2.49 35.27 -30.82
N PRO A 118 2.54 34.87 -32.11
CA PRO A 118 1.60 33.92 -32.72
C PRO A 118 1.51 32.54 -32.04
N SER A 119 2.60 32.11 -31.41
CA SER A 119 2.70 30.81 -30.74
C SER A 119 1.81 30.70 -29.50
N ALA A 120 1.42 31.83 -28.89
CA ALA A 120 0.65 31.87 -27.65
C ALA A 120 -0.81 31.45 -27.80
N VAL A 121 -1.37 31.51 -29.02
CA VAL A 121 -2.81 31.26 -29.28
C VAL A 121 -3.10 29.82 -29.74
N LYS A 122 -2.10 28.92 -29.73
CA LYS A 122 -2.31 27.53 -30.17
C LYS A 122 -3.37 26.84 -29.29
N PRO A 123 -4.50 26.36 -29.87
CA PRO A 123 -5.50 25.65 -29.11
C PRO A 123 -4.89 24.36 -28.55
N GLN A 124 -4.95 24.17 -27.23
CA GLN A 124 -4.62 22.87 -26.64
C GLN A 124 -5.59 21.83 -27.19
N ALA A 125 -5.05 20.74 -27.73
CA ALA A 125 -5.87 19.77 -28.42
C ALA A 125 -6.79 19.04 -27.43
N VAL A 126 -8.11 19.18 -27.63
CA VAL A 126 -9.16 18.66 -26.72
C VAL A 126 -9.02 17.15 -26.49
N TRP A 127 -8.52 16.39 -27.46
CA TRP A 127 -8.26 14.95 -27.32
C TRP A 127 -7.24 14.61 -26.22
N LEU A 128 -6.25 15.48 -25.97
CA LEU A 128 -5.29 15.30 -24.86
C LEU A 128 -5.97 15.44 -23.50
N GLN A 129 -7.01 16.27 -23.38
CA GLN A 129 -7.80 16.43 -22.16
C GLN A 129 -8.66 15.20 -21.90
N PHE A 130 -9.30 14.65 -22.94
CA PHE A 130 -10.05 13.39 -22.86
C PHE A 130 -9.15 12.21 -22.48
N LEU A 131 -7.97 12.08 -23.09
CA LEU A 131 -7.01 11.04 -22.72
C LEU A 131 -6.56 11.17 -21.26
N ARG A 132 -6.30 12.39 -20.76
CA ARG A 132 -5.96 12.60 -19.35
C ARG A 132 -7.09 12.17 -18.42
N LEU A 133 -8.34 12.49 -18.76
CA LEU A 133 -9.51 12.11 -17.95
C LEU A 133 -9.70 10.59 -17.92
N VAL A 134 -9.61 9.93 -19.08
CA VAL A 134 -9.71 8.46 -19.18
C VAL A 134 -8.54 7.80 -18.44
N ALA A 135 -7.32 8.28 -18.61
CA ALA A 135 -6.16 7.77 -17.89
C ALA A 135 -6.31 7.94 -16.37
N ALA A 136 -6.85 9.05 -15.89
CA ALA A 136 -7.10 9.29 -14.48
C ALA A 136 -8.13 8.30 -13.87
N GLY A 137 -9.11 7.84 -14.66
CA GLY A 137 -10.11 6.86 -14.21
C GLY A 137 -9.67 5.40 -14.36
N VAL A 138 -9.08 5.05 -15.50
CA VAL A 138 -8.76 3.66 -15.87
C VAL A 138 -7.46 3.19 -15.23
N LEU A 139 -6.45 4.04 -15.15
CA LEU A 139 -5.12 3.62 -14.67
C LEU A 139 -5.13 3.15 -13.20
N PRO A 140 -5.81 3.82 -12.24
CA PRO A 140 -5.90 3.33 -10.87
C PRO A 140 -6.67 2.01 -10.77
N GLN A 141 -7.73 1.84 -11.56
CA GLN A 141 -8.53 0.62 -11.59
C GLN A 141 -7.73 -0.56 -12.16
N ALA A 142 -7.04 -0.36 -13.29
CA ALA A 142 -6.15 -1.35 -13.89
C ALA A 142 -5.02 -1.74 -12.92
N ARG A 143 -4.41 -0.77 -12.24
CA ARG A 143 -3.38 -1.04 -11.21
C ARG A 143 -3.93 -1.84 -10.04
N ARG A 144 -5.16 -1.57 -9.59
CA ARG A 144 -5.83 -2.34 -8.54
C ARG A 144 -6.12 -3.77 -9.00
N ALA A 145 -6.70 -3.94 -10.18
CA ALA A 145 -7.00 -5.24 -10.78
C ALA A 145 -5.72 -6.07 -10.94
N TRP A 146 -4.67 -5.48 -11.49
CA TRP A 146 -3.35 -6.11 -11.62
C TRP A 146 -2.77 -6.55 -10.28
N ARG A 147 -2.87 -5.71 -9.24
CA ARG A 147 -2.38 -6.06 -7.90
C ARG A 147 -3.13 -7.26 -7.32
N VAL A 148 -4.45 -7.32 -7.49
CA VAL A 148 -5.29 -8.43 -7.04
C VAL A 148 -4.94 -9.70 -7.81
N ALA A 149 -4.92 -9.63 -9.14
CA ALA A 149 -4.61 -10.76 -10.02
C ALA A 149 -3.23 -11.36 -9.71
N ARG A 150 -2.19 -10.51 -9.58
CA ARG A 150 -0.84 -10.96 -9.20
C ARG A 150 -0.82 -11.66 -7.84
N GLY A 151 -1.57 -11.14 -6.87
CA GLY A 151 -1.64 -11.77 -5.55
C GLY A 151 -2.42 -13.09 -5.56
N MET A 152 -3.47 -13.21 -6.38
CA MET A 152 -4.18 -14.49 -6.58
C MET A 152 -3.27 -15.52 -7.25
N LEU A 153 -2.56 -15.13 -8.32
CA LEU A 153 -1.62 -16.01 -9.01
C LEU A 153 -0.51 -16.49 -8.05
N PHE A 154 0.00 -15.60 -7.20
CA PHE A 154 0.95 -15.96 -6.16
C PHE A 154 0.37 -16.95 -5.14
N ALA A 155 -0.86 -16.73 -4.66
CA ALA A 155 -1.50 -17.65 -3.73
C ALA A 155 -1.70 -19.04 -4.36
N VAL A 156 -2.15 -19.12 -5.62
CA VAL A 156 -2.27 -20.38 -6.37
C VAL A 156 -0.92 -21.08 -6.48
N TRP A 157 0.13 -20.36 -6.89
CA TRP A 157 1.48 -20.89 -6.97
C TRP A 157 1.98 -21.41 -5.61
N ALA A 158 1.71 -20.70 -4.51
CA ALA A 158 2.13 -21.10 -3.17
C ALA A 158 1.41 -22.37 -2.70
N TRP A 159 0.12 -22.54 -3.01
CA TRP A 159 -0.63 -23.76 -2.72
C TRP A 159 -0.17 -24.95 -3.54
N LEU A 160 0.11 -24.77 -4.83
CA LEU A 160 0.67 -25.83 -5.68
C LEU A 160 2.04 -26.28 -5.14
N LEU A 161 2.90 -25.32 -4.79
CA LEU A 161 4.19 -25.61 -4.17
C LEU A 161 4.01 -26.35 -2.84
N PHE A 162 3.11 -25.88 -1.96
CA PHE A 162 2.80 -26.53 -0.69
C PHE A 162 2.33 -27.98 -0.92
N GLY A 163 1.45 -28.22 -1.88
CA GLY A 163 0.94 -29.57 -2.19
C GLY A 163 2.05 -30.53 -2.63
N VAL A 164 2.92 -30.10 -3.55
CA VAL A 164 4.06 -30.92 -4.02
C VAL A 164 5.04 -31.22 -2.88
N LEU A 165 5.39 -30.19 -2.11
CA LEU A 165 6.34 -30.33 -1.00
C LEU A 165 5.75 -31.17 0.15
N PHE A 166 4.47 -31.00 0.46
CA PHE A 166 3.77 -31.78 1.46
C PHE A 166 3.70 -33.25 1.06
N LEU A 167 3.38 -33.56 -0.21
CA LEU A 167 3.36 -34.94 -0.69
C LEU A 167 4.73 -35.61 -0.55
N ALA A 168 5.81 -34.91 -0.94
CA ALA A 168 7.16 -35.44 -0.76
C ALA A 168 7.48 -35.71 0.72
N LEU A 169 7.15 -34.76 1.61
CA LEU A 169 7.37 -34.92 3.04
C LEU A 169 6.51 -36.02 3.65
N PHE A 170 5.27 -36.18 3.19
CA PHE A 170 4.34 -37.23 3.61
C PHE A 170 4.87 -38.62 3.25
N LEU A 171 5.41 -38.81 2.04
CA LEU A 171 6.02 -40.07 1.63
C LEU A 171 7.24 -40.41 2.50
N VAL A 172 8.09 -39.43 2.82
CA VAL A 172 9.23 -39.64 3.73
C VAL A 172 8.75 -39.94 5.16
N ALA A 173 7.69 -39.29 5.63
CA ALA A 173 7.08 -39.55 6.94
C ALA A 173 6.55 -40.99 7.05
N ALA A 174 5.97 -41.51 5.96
CA ALA A 174 5.46 -42.88 5.89
C ALA A 174 6.58 -43.93 5.86
N LEU A 175 7.70 -43.65 5.18
CA LEU A 175 8.76 -44.63 4.93
C LEU A 175 9.91 -44.60 5.95
N ALA A 176 10.21 -43.44 6.55
CA ALA A 176 11.39 -43.25 7.38
C ALA A 176 11.15 -42.27 8.55
N PRO A 177 10.25 -42.61 9.50
CA PRO A 177 9.85 -41.74 10.60
C PRO A 177 11.02 -41.35 11.52
N GLY A 178 10.85 -40.22 12.23
CA GLY A 178 11.82 -39.70 13.19
C GLY A 178 12.83 -38.74 12.55
N ARG A 179 14.13 -38.97 12.78
CA ARG A 179 15.19 -38.00 12.43
C ARG A 179 15.21 -37.63 10.95
N ARG A 180 15.01 -38.62 10.06
CA ARG A 180 15.05 -38.40 8.61
C ARG A 180 13.87 -37.55 8.14
N THR A 181 12.66 -37.85 8.59
CA THR A 181 11.47 -37.03 8.30
C THR A 181 11.64 -35.61 8.80
N TRP A 182 12.18 -35.40 10.00
CA TRP A 182 12.40 -34.05 10.51
C TRP A 182 13.44 -33.27 9.72
N GLN A 183 14.60 -33.85 9.41
CA GLN A 183 15.63 -33.20 8.61
C GLN A 183 15.13 -32.86 7.20
N PHE A 184 14.36 -33.77 6.59
CA PHE A 184 13.70 -33.50 5.31
C PHE A 184 12.61 -32.43 5.44
N GLY A 185 11.85 -32.44 6.54
CA GLY A 185 10.85 -31.43 6.88
C GLY A 185 11.45 -30.03 7.06
N GLN A 186 12.59 -29.92 7.74
CA GLN A 186 13.38 -28.69 7.83
C GLN A 186 13.75 -28.17 6.44
N LEU A 187 14.27 -29.05 5.57
CA LEU A 187 14.65 -28.72 4.21
C LEU A 187 13.43 -28.20 3.43
N VAL A 188 12.34 -28.96 3.43
CA VAL A 188 11.07 -28.63 2.77
C VAL A 188 10.52 -27.29 3.25
N ALA A 189 10.48 -27.07 4.57
CA ALA A 189 9.97 -25.82 5.15
C ALA A 189 10.84 -24.62 4.75
N ARG A 190 12.18 -24.76 4.75
CA ARG A 190 13.11 -23.73 4.28
C ARG A 190 12.93 -23.43 2.79
N TRP A 191 12.73 -24.45 1.95
CA TRP A 191 12.47 -24.28 0.53
C TRP A 191 11.14 -23.59 0.27
N PHE A 192 10.08 -23.99 0.97
CA PHE A 192 8.78 -23.34 0.89
C PHE A 192 8.90 -21.84 1.22
N LEU A 193 9.50 -21.49 2.35
CA LEU A 193 9.68 -20.09 2.76
C LEU A 193 10.51 -19.29 1.74
N ARG A 194 11.61 -19.86 1.24
CA ARG A 194 12.49 -19.22 0.23
C ARG A 194 11.79 -19.00 -1.11
N LEU A 195 11.16 -20.03 -1.66
CA LEU A 195 10.48 -19.95 -2.95
C LEU A 195 9.28 -19.00 -2.86
N CYS A 196 8.60 -18.96 -1.71
CA CYS A 196 7.50 -18.02 -1.46
C CYS A 196 8.00 -16.58 -1.23
N ALA A 197 9.31 -16.35 -1.19
CA ALA A 197 9.94 -15.09 -0.87
C ALA A 197 9.43 -14.51 0.47
N ILE A 198 9.36 -15.37 1.49
CA ILE A 198 9.03 -15.03 2.87
C ILE A 198 10.36 -14.92 3.63
N PRO A 199 10.89 -13.70 3.85
CA PRO A 199 12.13 -13.54 4.59
C PRO A 199 11.89 -13.86 6.07
N VAL A 200 12.70 -14.76 6.63
CA VAL A 200 12.64 -15.16 8.04
C VAL A 200 13.89 -14.66 8.75
N ALA A 201 13.72 -13.77 9.72
CA ALA A 201 14.78 -13.31 10.61
C ALA A 201 14.67 -14.05 11.96
N VAL A 202 15.75 -14.70 12.38
CA VAL A 202 15.79 -15.45 13.65
C VAL A 202 16.76 -14.76 14.60
N ARG A 203 16.36 -14.59 15.86
CA ARG A 203 17.17 -14.01 16.95
C ARG A 203 17.11 -14.91 18.18
N GLY A 204 18.22 -15.03 18.91
CA GLY A 204 18.27 -15.77 20.16
C GLY A 204 18.34 -17.29 19.99
N LEU A 205 18.78 -17.79 18.82
CA LEU A 205 18.93 -19.23 18.60
C LEU A 205 19.95 -19.85 19.58
N GLU A 206 20.92 -19.05 20.00
CA GLU A 206 21.91 -19.32 21.04
C GLU A 206 21.32 -19.54 22.44
N ASN A 207 20.07 -19.10 22.68
CA ASN A 207 19.38 -19.28 23.96
C ASN A 207 18.80 -20.70 24.12
N LEU A 208 18.82 -21.52 23.07
CA LEU A 208 18.39 -22.91 23.18
C LEU A 208 19.36 -23.70 24.09
N PRO A 209 18.85 -24.41 25.11
CA PRO A 209 19.68 -25.26 25.95
C PRO A 209 20.42 -26.31 25.11
N ARG A 210 21.75 -26.42 25.31
CA ARG A 210 22.58 -27.40 24.58
C ARG A 210 22.51 -28.82 25.16
N GLN A 211 21.99 -28.94 26.38
CA GLN A 211 21.93 -30.19 27.14
C GLN A 211 20.60 -30.26 27.89
N GLY A 212 20.07 -31.48 27.99
CA GLY A 212 18.81 -31.75 28.66
C GLY A 212 17.58 -31.38 27.82
N PRO A 213 16.41 -31.90 28.22
CA PRO A 213 15.14 -31.55 27.59
C PRO A 213 14.76 -30.11 27.92
N TYR A 214 13.99 -29.49 27.02
CA TYR A 214 13.34 -28.20 27.25
C TYR A 214 11.99 -28.16 26.56
N VAL A 215 11.14 -27.21 26.97
CA VAL A 215 9.86 -26.94 26.33
C VAL A 215 9.97 -25.66 25.51
N VAL A 216 9.65 -25.71 24.24
CA VAL A 216 9.50 -24.53 23.38
C VAL A 216 8.05 -24.08 23.45
N ALA A 217 7.79 -22.90 24.03
CA ALA A 217 6.46 -22.31 24.09
C ALA A 217 6.36 -21.15 23.08
N SER A 218 5.46 -21.26 22.10
CA SER A 218 5.29 -20.26 21.05
C SER A 218 3.87 -19.74 20.96
N ASN A 219 3.68 -18.46 20.62
CA ASN A 219 2.36 -17.97 20.24
C ASN A 219 1.88 -18.64 18.94
N HIS A 220 0.56 -18.74 18.76
CA HIS A 220 -0.10 -19.43 17.66
C HIS A 220 -1.00 -18.49 16.86
N THR A 221 -0.51 -18.05 15.70
CA THR A 221 -1.12 -17.03 14.85
C THR A 221 -1.53 -17.55 13.47
N SER A 222 -1.01 -18.70 13.04
CA SER A 222 -1.24 -19.26 11.70
C SER A 222 -0.93 -20.76 11.63
N TYR A 223 -1.55 -21.45 10.65
CA TYR A 223 -1.14 -22.81 10.28
C TYR A 223 0.34 -22.90 9.85
N LEU A 224 0.95 -21.78 9.43
CA LEU A 224 2.37 -21.74 9.05
C LEU A 224 3.33 -21.72 10.24
N ASP A 225 2.86 -21.50 11.48
CA ASP A 225 3.74 -21.42 12.65
C ASP A 225 4.57 -22.69 12.82
N GLY A 226 3.93 -23.86 12.68
CA GLY A 226 4.62 -25.15 12.74
C GLY A 226 5.70 -25.31 11.66
N ALA A 227 5.44 -24.84 10.44
CA ALA A 227 6.43 -24.86 9.36
C ALA A 227 7.60 -23.91 9.63
N VAL A 228 7.33 -22.73 10.20
CA VAL A 228 8.38 -21.77 10.61
C VAL A 228 9.25 -22.36 11.71
N LEU A 229 8.64 -22.94 12.76
CA LEU A 229 9.38 -23.61 13.84
C LEU A 229 10.16 -24.83 13.34
N LEU A 230 9.56 -25.64 12.46
CA LEU A 230 10.24 -26.78 11.84
C LEU A 230 11.44 -26.32 11.01
N ALA A 231 11.38 -25.18 10.32
CA ALA A 231 12.49 -24.68 9.52
C ALA A 231 13.72 -24.23 10.34
N ILE A 232 13.52 -23.87 11.61
CA ILE A 232 14.55 -23.22 12.44
C ILE A 232 15.06 -24.11 13.57
N LEU A 233 14.20 -24.92 14.19
CA LEU A 233 14.56 -25.68 15.38
C LEU A 233 15.45 -26.86 15.01
N PRO A 234 16.56 -27.10 15.73
CA PRO A 234 17.43 -28.24 15.49
C PRO A 234 16.70 -29.55 15.78
N TRP A 235 17.24 -30.65 15.23
CA TRP A 235 16.78 -31.98 15.61
C TRP A 235 17.43 -32.39 16.93
N GLU A 236 16.69 -32.26 18.03
CA GLU A 236 17.11 -32.67 19.38
C GLU A 236 15.98 -33.46 20.05
N LYS A 237 15.54 -34.54 19.37
CA LYS A 237 14.31 -35.27 19.71
C LYS A 237 13.12 -34.31 19.90
N SER A 238 12.97 -33.37 18.98
CA SER A 238 11.92 -32.35 19.04
C SER A 238 10.58 -32.98 18.63
N ALA A 239 9.56 -32.79 19.44
CA ALA A 239 8.22 -33.33 19.25
C ALA A 239 7.18 -32.21 19.33
N PHE A 240 6.36 -32.07 18.30
CA PHE A 240 5.20 -31.19 18.35
C PHE A 240 4.11 -31.81 19.22
N VAL A 241 3.59 -31.05 20.17
CA VAL A 241 2.41 -31.48 20.93
C VAL A 241 1.17 -31.19 20.07
N ALA A 242 0.49 -32.26 19.68
CA ALA A 242 -0.68 -32.23 18.81
C ALA A 242 -1.93 -32.72 19.55
N LYS A 243 -3.10 -32.26 19.09
CA LYS A 243 -4.40 -32.70 19.59
C LYS A 243 -4.62 -34.19 19.32
N ARG A 244 -5.09 -34.96 20.30
CA ARG A 244 -5.35 -36.41 20.13
C ARG A 244 -6.31 -36.73 18.98
N GLU A 245 -7.29 -35.88 18.72
CA GLU A 245 -8.24 -36.04 17.60
C GLU A 245 -7.53 -36.06 16.23
N LEU A 246 -6.33 -35.49 16.12
CA LEU A 246 -5.52 -35.55 14.91
C LEU A 246 -4.90 -36.95 14.67
N LYS A 247 -4.98 -37.87 15.63
CA LYS A 247 -4.58 -39.27 15.44
C LYS A 247 -5.62 -40.08 14.65
N ASP A 248 -6.86 -39.61 14.59
CA ASP A 248 -7.97 -40.32 13.96
C ASP A 248 -7.89 -40.24 12.42
N SER A 249 -7.38 -39.13 11.89
CA SER A 249 -7.12 -39.00 10.46
C SER A 249 -5.81 -39.67 10.07
N PHE A 250 -5.86 -40.55 9.07
CA PHE A 250 -4.70 -41.27 8.55
C PHE A 250 -3.58 -40.31 8.11
N ILE A 251 -3.92 -39.24 7.41
CA ILE A 251 -2.96 -38.27 6.87
C ILE A 251 -2.19 -37.59 8.00
N THR A 252 -2.91 -37.06 8.99
CA THR A 252 -2.31 -36.34 10.12
C THR A 252 -1.54 -37.29 11.03
N ARG A 253 -2.02 -38.53 11.24
CA ARG A 253 -1.31 -39.54 12.01
C ARG A 253 0.04 -39.90 11.41
N VAL A 254 0.08 -40.19 10.10
CA VAL A 254 1.34 -40.55 9.40
C VAL A 254 2.29 -39.35 9.37
N PHE A 255 1.78 -38.17 9.02
CA PHE A 255 2.59 -36.97 8.89
C PHE A 255 3.18 -36.51 10.24
N LEU A 256 2.31 -36.28 11.24
CA LEU A 256 2.74 -35.79 12.55
C LEU A 256 3.50 -36.86 13.32
N GLY A 257 3.07 -38.13 13.24
CA GLY A 257 3.80 -39.25 13.83
C GLY A 257 5.19 -39.42 13.22
N GLY A 258 5.34 -39.25 11.91
CA GLY A 258 6.63 -39.25 11.23
C GLY A 258 7.56 -38.13 11.69
N LEU A 259 7.00 -36.97 12.05
CA LEU A 259 7.74 -35.84 12.66
C LEU A 259 8.00 -36.02 14.17
N GLY A 260 7.57 -37.12 14.78
CA GLY A 260 7.74 -37.39 16.21
C GLY A 260 6.74 -36.67 17.12
N ALA A 261 5.58 -36.25 16.59
CA ALA A 261 4.57 -35.55 17.38
C ALA A 261 3.97 -36.43 18.50
N GLN A 262 3.71 -35.79 19.65
CA GLN A 262 3.04 -36.40 20.79
C GLN A 262 1.58 -35.97 20.80
N PHE A 263 0.66 -36.93 20.79
CA PHE A 263 -0.78 -36.68 20.72
C PHE A 263 -1.38 -36.64 22.12
N VAL A 264 -1.85 -35.47 22.55
CA VAL A 264 -2.33 -35.22 23.92
C VAL A 264 -3.81 -34.83 23.91
N GLU A 265 -4.59 -35.35 24.86
CA GLU A 265 -5.99 -34.95 25.05
C GLU A 265 -6.07 -33.52 25.59
N ARG A 266 -7.11 -32.79 25.19
CA ARG A 266 -7.36 -31.42 25.68
C ARG A 266 -7.20 -31.38 27.19
N PHE A 267 -6.33 -30.48 27.64
CA PHE A 267 -6.17 -30.06 29.04
C PHE A 267 -7.51 -29.58 29.59
N ASP A 268 -8.30 -30.52 30.09
CA ASP A 268 -9.42 -30.27 30.97
C ASP A 268 -8.89 -30.39 32.40
N VAL A 269 -9.28 -29.42 33.24
CA VAL A 269 -8.69 -29.17 34.57
C VAL A 269 -8.85 -30.38 35.51
N GLN A 270 -9.73 -31.33 35.17
CA GLN A 270 -10.05 -32.51 35.99
C GLN A 270 -9.30 -33.80 35.61
N LYS A 271 -8.51 -33.84 34.52
CA LYS A 271 -7.65 -34.99 34.15
C LYS A 271 -6.16 -34.63 33.96
N SER A 272 -5.71 -33.55 34.60
CA SER A 272 -4.36 -33.00 34.38
C SER A 272 -3.22 -33.76 35.06
N ALA A 273 -3.46 -34.66 36.01
CA ALA A 273 -2.38 -35.35 36.72
C ALA A 273 -1.71 -36.46 35.86
N GLU A 274 -2.50 -37.40 35.33
CA GLU A 274 -1.97 -38.58 34.63
C GLU A 274 -1.22 -38.24 33.33
N HIS A 275 -1.75 -37.29 32.53
CA HIS A 275 -1.09 -36.89 31.28
C HIS A 275 0.10 -35.94 31.50
N ALA A 276 0.11 -35.15 32.58
CA ALA A 276 1.28 -34.35 32.92
C ALA A 276 2.45 -35.26 33.30
N ASP A 277 2.19 -36.39 33.94
CA ASP A 277 3.21 -37.39 34.25
C ASP A 277 3.75 -38.09 32.99
N GLU A 278 2.92 -38.40 31.99
CA GLU A 278 3.38 -38.97 30.70
C GLU A 278 4.23 -37.98 29.87
N LEU A 279 3.82 -36.71 29.79
CA LEU A 279 4.64 -35.68 29.16
C LEU A 279 5.92 -35.41 29.95
N ALA A 280 5.85 -35.43 31.28
CA ALA A 280 7.02 -35.31 32.15
C ALA A 280 7.97 -36.50 31.95
N ALA A 281 7.46 -37.72 31.81
CA ALA A 281 8.26 -38.91 31.51
C ALA A 281 8.93 -38.81 30.14
N THR A 282 8.18 -38.43 29.11
CA THR A 282 8.71 -38.24 27.74
C THR A 282 9.74 -37.12 27.67
N ALA A 283 9.52 -36.04 28.42
CA ALA A 283 10.49 -34.96 28.54
C ALA A 283 11.73 -35.44 29.32
N ARG A 284 11.58 -36.23 30.39
CA ARG A 284 12.70 -36.88 31.11
C ARG A 284 13.51 -37.84 30.22
N GLU A 285 12.92 -38.44 29.19
CA GLU A 285 13.62 -39.23 28.15
C GLU A 285 14.47 -38.37 27.17
N GLY A 286 14.52 -37.06 27.39
CA GLY A 286 15.33 -36.10 26.64
C GLY A 286 14.64 -35.56 25.39
N THR A 287 13.30 -35.62 25.32
CA THR A 287 12.51 -35.10 24.20
C THR A 287 12.19 -33.63 24.40
N THR A 288 12.50 -32.79 23.41
CA THR A 288 12.14 -31.37 23.42
C THR A 288 10.70 -31.19 22.96
N LEU A 289 9.85 -30.57 23.77
CA LEU A 289 8.42 -30.44 23.46
C LEU A 289 8.11 -29.07 22.88
N ILE A 290 7.43 -29.02 21.73
CA ILE A 290 6.98 -27.76 21.12
C ILE A 290 5.48 -27.60 21.38
N VAL A 291 5.12 -26.55 22.10
CA VAL A 291 3.76 -26.27 22.55
C VAL A 291 3.29 -24.89 22.09
N PHE A 292 2.00 -24.83 21.76
CA PHE A 292 1.25 -23.61 21.52
C PHE A 292 0.26 -23.40 22.67
N PRO A 293 0.66 -22.70 23.75
CA PRO A 293 -0.10 -22.68 25.01
C PRO A 293 -1.46 -22.00 24.90
N GLU A 294 -1.75 -21.26 23.83
CA GLU A 294 -3.09 -20.72 23.53
C GLU A 294 -4.11 -21.85 23.23
N GLY A 295 -3.65 -23.00 22.73
CA GLY A 295 -4.47 -24.18 22.39
C GLY A 295 -5.37 -24.03 21.15
N THR A 296 -5.44 -22.82 20.61
CA THR A 296 -6.12 -22.48 19.36
C THR A 296 -5.43 -21.27 18.75
N MET A 297 -5.81 -20.92 17.53
CA MET A 297 -5.52 -19.62 16.92
C MET A 297 -6.84 -18.98 16.50
N GLN A 298 -6.84 -17.65 16.34
CA GLN A 298 -7.98 -16.89 15.88
C GLN A 298 -7.58 -15.97 14.73
N ARG A 299 -8.55 -15.60 13.90
CA ARG A 299 -8.35 -14.61 12.84
C ARG A 299 -8.02 -13.21 13.37
N ALA A 300 -8.54 -12.81 14.53
CA ALA A 300 -8.29 -11.51 15.15
C ALA A 300 -6.89 -11.43 15.77
N THR A 301 -6.24 -10.27 15.65
CA THR A 301 -4.91 -10.01 16.21
C THR A 301 -4.95 -9.99 17.73
N GLY A 302 -3.92 -10.55 18.36
CA GLY A 302 -3.75 -10.51 19.80
C GLY A 302 -3.31 -11.85 20.37
N LEU A 303 -2.50 -11.77 21.43
CA LEU A 303 -2.01 -12.93 22.17
C LEU A 303 -3.07 -13.41 23.17
N MET A 304 -3.63 -14.60 22.95
CA MET A 304 -4.66 -15.15 23.83
C MET A 304 -4.10 -15.55 25.21
N PRO A 305 -4.98 -15.80 26.20
CA PRO A 305 -4.57 -16.41 27.46
C PRO A 305 -3.92 -17.77 27.24
N PHE A 306 -2.87 -18.05 28.01
CA PHE A 306 -2.17 -19.33 27.96
C PHE A 306 -2.84 -20.34 28.90
N ARG A 307 -2.97 -21.58 28.45
CA ARG A 307 -3.38 -22.71 29.28
C ARG A 307 -2.22 -23.15 30.18
N THR A 308 -2.51 -23.51 31.42
CA THR A 308 -1.49 -23.84 32.43
C THR A 308 -0.89 -25.24 32.28
N GLY A 309 -1.57 -26.17 31.60
CA GLY A 309 -1.19 -27.60 31.58
C GLY A 309 0.25 -27.88 31.16
N ALA A 310 0.71 -27.31 30.04
CA ALA A 310 2.10 -27.49 29.58
C ALA A 310 3.14 -26.93 30.58
N PHE A 311 2.80 -25.85 31.28
CA PHE A 311 3.67 -25.24 32.29
C PHE A 311 3.67 -26.02 33.60
N GLN A 312 2.56 -26.69 33.93
CA GLN A 312 2.50 -27.62 35.05
C GLN A 312 3.42 -28.81 34.82
N THR A 313 3.38 -29.41 33.64
CA THR A 313 4.32 -30.47 33.25
C THR A 313 5.76 -30.00 33.36
N ALA A 314 6.07 -28.81 32.82
CA ALA A 314 7.42 -28.25 32.89
C ALA A 314 7.87 -28.03 34.35
N ALA A 315 6.99 -27.50 35.21
CA ALA A 315 7.27 -27.31 36.63
C ALA A 315 7.47 -28.63 37.39
N GLN A 316 6.59 -29.62 37.20
CA GLN A 316 6.72 -30.93 37.85
C GLN A 316 7.98 -31.67 37.41
N ALA A 317 8.37 -31.54 36.14
CA ALA A 317 9.57 -32.17 35.60
C ALA A 317 10.86 -31.35 35.86
N GLN A 318 10.75 -30.13 36.40
CA GLN A 318 11.86 -29.18 36.55
C GLN A 318 12.59 -28.90 35.23
N ILE A 319 11.82 -28.76 34.15
CA ILE A 319 12.32 -28.55 32.79
C ILE A 319 12.16 -27.08 32.40
N PRO A 320 13.20 -26.44 31.84
CA PRO A 320 13.12 -25.05 31.41
C PRO A 320 12.18 -24.87 30.21
N VAL A 321 11.50 -23.72 30.17
CA VAL A 321 10.64 -23.31 29.06
C VAL A 321 11.31 -22.18 28.29
N VAL A 322 11.55 -22.37 27.00
CA VAL A 322 12.06 -21.35 26.08
C VAL A 322 10.90 -20.59 25.45
N PRO A 323 10.73 -19.29 25.75
CA PRO A 323 9.71 -18.45 25.11
C PRO A 323 10.10 -18.13 23.67
N VAL A 324 9.22 -18.41 22.71
CA VAL A 324 9.42 -18.12 21.29
C VAL A 324 8.31 -17.21 20.78
N ALA A 325 8.69 -16.00 20.39
CA ALA A 325 7.77 -15.05 19.79
C ALA A 325 7.85 -15.11 18.27
N LEU A 326 6.73 -15.49 17.65
CA LEU A 326 6.49 -15.41 16.22
C LEU A 326 5.77 -14.10 15.90
N ARG A 327 6.35 -13.31 15.00
CA ARG A 327 5.76 -12.06 14.51
C ARG A 327 5.72 -12.06 12.98
N GLY A 328 4.58 -11.63 12.43
CA GLY A 328 4.36 -11.49 10.98
C GLY A 328 3.81 -12.75 10.28
N VAL A 329 3.77 -13.91 10.95
CA VAL A 329 3.26 -15.16 10.33
C VAL A 329 1.78 -15.04 9.95
N ARG A 330 0.96 -14.43 10.81
CA ARG A 330 -0.44 -14.05 10.52
C ARG A 330 -0.60 -13.20 9.26
N SER A 331 0.36 -12.33 8.95
CA SER A 331 0.32 -11.49 7.76
C SER A 331 0.64 -12.27 6.48
N VAL A 332 1.35 -13.39 6.59
CA VAL A 332 1.62 -14.33 5.49
C VAL A 332 0.38 -15.15 5.18
N LEU A 333 -0.19 -15.83 6.19
CA LEU A 333 -1.39 -16.63 6.03
C LEU A 333 -2.28 -16.43 7.25
N ARG A 334 -3.39 -15.73 7.05
CA ARG A 334 -4.34 -15.44 8.12
C ARG A 334 -5.35 -16.57 8.25
N ASP A 335 -5.70 -16.91 9.49
CA ASP A 335 -6.74 -17.88 9.78
C ASP A 335 -8.08 -17.54 9.06
N GLY A 336 -8.76 -18.59 8.61
CA GLY A 336 -9.98 -18.50 7.80
C GLY A 336 -9.78 -17.98 6.37
N THR A 337 -8.53 -17.89 5.88
CA THR A 337 -8.26 -17.44 4.50
C THR A 337 -7.25 -18.36 3.81
N TRP A 338 -7.45 -18.59 2.51
CA TRP A 338 -6.50 -19.31 1.65
C TRP A 338 -5.46 -18.36 1.00
N TYR A 339 -5.66 -17.05 1.14
CA TYR A 339 -4.90 -16.05 0.39
C TYR A 339 -3.53 -15.77 1.04
N LEU A 340 -2.53 -16.54 0.62
CA LEU A 340 -1.15 -16.39 1.07
C LEU A 340 -0.51 -15.12 0.52
N ARG A 341 0.20 -14.38 1.37
CA ARG A 341 0.87 -13.11 1.03
C ARG A 341 2.35 -13.17 1.36
N ARG A 342 3.13 -12.38 0.64
CA ARG A 342 4.54 -12.14 0.97
C ARG A 342 4.60 -11.13 2.11
N ALA A 343 5.14 -11.54 3.25
CA ALA A 343 5.40 -10.67 4.39
C ALA A 343 6.64 -11.19 5.13
N PRO A 344 7.42 -10.30 5.77
CA PRO A 344 8.53 -10.72 6.61
C PRO A 344 8.02 -11.42 7.88
N VAL A 345 8.77 -12.44 8.30
CA VAL A 345 8.57 -13.16 9.56
C VAL A 345 9.79 -12.93 10.44
N SER A 346 9.56 -12.62 11.71
CA SER A 346 10.63 -12.58 12.71
C SER A 346 10.33 -13.56 13.82
N VAL A 347 11.35 -14.33 14.20
CA VAL A 347 11.32 -15.27 15.31
C VAL A 347 12.30 -14.80 16.36
N THR A 348 11.83 -14.60 17.59
CA THR A 348 12.67 -14.22 18.73
C THR A 348 12.57 -15.31 19.80
N MET A 349 13.70 -15.95 20.10
CA MET A 349 13.82 -16.93 21.17
C MET A 349 14.44 -16.24 22.38
N SER A 350 13.70 -16.20 23.48
CA SER A 350 14.15 -15.56 24.72
C SER A 350 14.96 -16.53 25.58
N ALA A 351 15.63 -16.01 26.61
CA ALA A 351 16.33 -16.84 27.58
C ALA A 351 15.38 -17.88 28.20
N PRO A 352 15.83 -19.12 28.45
CA PRO A 352 15.00 -20.14 29.08
C PRO A 352 14.52 -19.71 30.47
N VAL A 353 13.25 -19.92 30.75
CA VAL A 353 12.65 -19.66 32.06
C VAL A 353 12.60 -20.97 32.83
N VAL A 354 13.33 -21.04 33.94
CA VAL A 354 13.35 -22.19 34.83
C VAL A 354 12.16 -22.13 35.79
N PRO A 355 11.45 -23.25 36.04
CA PRO A 355 10.39 -23.30 37.04
C PRO A 355 10.94 -23.07 38.47
N GLU A 356 10.23 -22.28 39.26
CA GLU A 356 10.55 -22.04 40.68
C GLU A 356 9.59 -22.83 41.56
N GLY A 357 9.91 -24.13 41.73
CA GLY A 357 9.06 -25.11 42.41
C GLY A 357 8.33 -26.05 41.44
N SER A 358 7.60 -27.01 42.00
CA SER A 358 6.87 -28.05 41.26
C SER A 358 5.35 -28.00 41.48
N ASP A 359 4.87 -27.03 42.25
CA ASP A 359 3.46 -26.87 42.59
C ASP A 359 2.68 -26.11 41.50
N TRP A 360 1.35 -26.07 41.66
CA TRP A 360 0.49 -25.35 40.72
C TRP A 360 0.83 -23.85 40.63
N ASN A 361 1.25 -23.23 41.75
CA ASN A 361 1.63 -21.81 41.74
C ASN A 361 2.92 -21.57 40.95
N ALA A 362 3.89 -22.48 41.01
CA ALA A 362 5.08 -22.44 40.16
C ALA A 362 4.70 -22.51 38.68
N ALA A 363 3.75 -23.37 38.31
CA ALA A 363 3.24 -23.47 36.95
C ALA A 363 2.59 -22.17 36.45
N VAL A 364 1.79 -21.51 37.30
CA VAL A 364 1.16 -20.22 37.00
C VAL A 364 2.21 -19.11 36.83
N ARG A 365 3.18 -19.00 37.75
CA ARG A 365 4.29 -18.03 37.64
C ARG A 365 5.11 -18.25 36.38
N LEU A 366 5.41 -19.51 36.06
CA LEU A 366 6.14 -19.89 34.85
C LEU A 366 5.38 -19.50 33.59
N ARG A 367 4.09 -19.82 33.50
CA ARG A 367 3.20 -19.42 32.41
C ARG A 367 3.22 -17.91 32.20
N ASP A 368 3.04 -17.14 33.27
CA ASP A 368 2.91 -15.68 33.19
C ASP A 368 4.23 -15.02 32.79
N ARG A 369 5.36 -15.51 33.29
CA ARG A 369 6.70 -15.06 32.87
C ARG A 369 6.97 -15.36 31.40
N VAL A 370 6.70 -16.60 30.95
CA VAL A 370 6.88 -16.99 29.54
C VAL A 370 5.97 -16.16 28.62
N ARG A 371 4.72 -15.94 29.02
CA ARG A 371 3.77 -15.10 28.29
C ARG A 371 4.26 -13.66 28.17
N ALA A 372 4.76 -13.09 29.27
CA ALA A 372 5.30 -11.74 29.28
C ALA A 372 6.50 -11.59 28.32
N GLU A 373 7.41 -12.57 28.27
CA GLU A 373 8.51 -12.56 27.31
C GLU A 373 8.02 -12.64 25.84
N ILE A 374 7.04 -13.49 25.55
CA ILE A 374 6.46 -13.59 24.20
C ILE A 374 5.80 -12.28 23.79
N LEU A 375 5.05 -11.65 24.71
CA LEU A 375 4.31 -10.41 24.45
C LEU A 375 5.23 -9.23 24.06
N LYS A 376 6.43 -9.15 24.66
CA LYS A 376 7.45 -8.12 24.30
C LYS A 376 7.85 -8.16 22.82
N HIS A 377 7.78 -9.33 22.20
CA HIS A 377 8.39 -9.56 20.89
C HIS A 377 7.39 -9.96 19.79
N CYS A 378 6.22 -10.50 20.13
CA CYS A 378 5.23 -10.96 19.14
C CYS A 378 4.57 -9.79 18.38
N GLY A 379 4.55 -8.59 18.98
CA GLY A 379 3.99 -7.38 18.36
C GLY A 379 2.47 -7.43 18.18
N GLU A 380 1.78 -8.25 18.96
CA GLU A 380 0.31 -8.35 19.01
C GLU A 380 -0.22 -7.78 20.34
N PRO A 381 -1.45 -7.24 20.38
CA PRO A 381 -2.05 -6.74 21.61
C PRO A 381 -2.29 -7.86 22.63
N ASP A 382 -2.29 -7.52 23.91
CA ASP A 382 -2.61 -8.46 24.98
C ASP A 382 -4.13 -8.65 25.09
N LEU A 383 -4.63 -9.86 24.80
CA LEU A 383 -6.06 -10.18 24.93
C LEU A 383 -6.44 -10.77 26.29
N ALA A 384 -5.50 -10.99 27.20
CA ALA A 384 -5.81 -11.44 28.56
C ALA A 384 -6.28 -10.28 29.46
N LEU A 385 -5.94 -9.03 29.11
CA LEU A 385 -6.36 -7.83 29.84
C LEU A 385 -7.70 -7.26 29.35
N THR A 386 -8.12 -7.61 28.14
CA THR A 386 -9.47 -7.33 27.63
C THR A 386 -10.40 -8.45 28.05
N GLY A 387 -10.98 -8.32 29.25
CA GLY A 387 -12.17 -9.11 29.61
C GLY A 387 -13.33 -8.84 28.63
N PRO A 388 -14.35 -9.71 28.61
CA PRO A 388 -15.53 -9.52 27.77
C PRO A 388 -16.22 -8.17 27.98
#